data_AF-A0A923S8K0-F1
#
_entry.id   AF-A0A923S8K0-F1
#
_cell.length_a   1.000
_cell.length_b   1.000
_cell.length_c   1.000
_cell.angle_alpha   90.00
_cell.angle_beta   90.00
_cell.angle_gamma   90.00
#
_symmetry.space_group_name_H-M   'P 1'
#
loop_
_entity.id
_entity.type
_entity.pdbx_description
1 polymer ?
#
loop_
_entity_poly.entity_id
_entity_poly.type
_entity_poly.pdbx_seq_one_letter_code
_entity_poly.pdbx_strand_id
1 'polypeptide(L)'
;MSEMLSVRQWQDLFRSGAFQDRSRETQIRAGWYDWFCSDTALAGRLQRIGRVVMGITEPAILDNYYVWFKNNCPLDGPLYDDVRFEPLEGDRCGRYFVVSQDCPYEKQKWTLYTERSGFETPEFSCDKVREMEKYLNSQGKNLAQAMQLSAVVKKPKKEEPTR
;
A
#
# COMPACT_ATOMS: atom_id res chain seq x y z
N MET A 1 -13.79 -8.27 -12.33
CA MET A 1 -12.73 -7.67 -11.48
C MET A 1 -13.42 -6.82 -10.43
N SER A 2 -12.99 -6.91 -9.18
CA SER A 2 -13.41 -5.97 -8.13
C SER A 2 -13.05 -4.56 -8.56
N GLU A 3 -13.91 -3.58 -8.27
CA GLU A 3 -13.61 -2.16 -8.45
C GLU A 3 -12.34 -1.81 -7.65
N MET A 4 -11.40 -1.10 -8.29
CA MET A 4 -10.12 -0.72 -7.67
C MET A 4 -10.36 0.53 -6.84
N LEU A 5 -10.55 0.34 -5.55
CA LEU A 5 -10.79 1.43 -4.60
C LEU A 5 -9.49 2.17 -4.32
N SER A 6 -9.54 3.51 -4.33
CA SER A 6 -8.42 4.28 -3.79
C SER A 6 -8.18 3.94 -2.33
N VAL A 7 -6.96 4.16 -1.82
CA VAL A 7 -6.65 3.96 -0.40
C VAL A 7 -7.61 4.78 0.47
N ARG A 8 -7.99 5.99 0.05
CA ARG A 8 -9.01 6.79 0.74
C ARG A 8 -10.35 6.07 0.85
N GLN A 9 -10.89 5.59 -0.28
CA GLN A 9 -12.16 4.88 -0.33
C GLN A 9 -12.10 3.57 0.48
N TRP A 10 -10.98 2.85 0.37
CA TRP A 10 -10.73 1.65 1.17
C TRP A 10 -10.75 1.96 2.68
N GLN A 11 -10.10 3.05 3.11
CA GLN A 11 -10.13 3.48 4.51
C GLN A 11 -11.55 3.83 4.99
N ASP A 12 -12.35 4.48 4.15
CA ASP A 12 -13.74 4.81 4.47
C ASP A 12 -14.58 3.54 4.71
N LEU A 13 -14.46 2.55 3.83
CA LEU A 13 -15.13 1.25 3.97
C LEU A 13 -14.62 0.44 5.16
N PHE A 14 -13.31 0.47 5.41
CA PHE A 14 -12.72 -0.19 6.56
C PHE A 14 -13.27 0.41 7.87
N ARG A 15 -13.32 1.75 7.95
CA ARG A 15 -13.90 2.49 9.10
C ARG A 15 -15.39 2.23 9.29
N SER A 16 -16.15 2.09 8.21
CA SER A 16 -17.59 1.80 8.28
C SER A 16 -17.90 0.34 8.62
N GLY A 17 -16.88 -0.51 8.78
CA GLY A 17 -17.03 -1.93 9.10
C GLY A 17 -17.43 -2.80 7.90
N ALA A 18 -17.30 -2.31 6.66
CA ALA A 18 -17.70 -3.05 5.45
C ALA A 18 -16.94 -4.38 5.24
N PHE A 19 -15.80 -4.55 5.94
CA PHE A 19 -14.93 -5.72 5.85
C PHE A 19 -14.92 -6.59 7.13
N GLN A 20 -15.89 -6.42 8.04
CA GLN A 20 -15.95 -7.18 9.29
C GLN A 20 -16.46 -8.62 9.11
N ASP A 21 -17.29 -8.86 8.10
CA ASP A 21 -17.82 -10.19 7.82
C ASP A 21 -16.70 -11.16 7.39
N ARG A 22 -16.77 -12.40 7.89
CA ARG A 22 -15.71 -13.42 7.73
C ARG A 22 -15.84 -14.23 6.43
N SER A 23 -16.85 -13.96 5.61
CA SER A 23 -17.03 -14.63 4.32
C SER A 23 -15.85 -14.37 3.40
N ARG A 24 -15.51 -15.39 2.61
CA ARG A 24 -14.51 -15.29 1.55
C ARG A 24 -14.80 -14.13 0.61
N GLU A 25 -16.07 -13.94 0.22
CA GLU A 25 -16.50 -12.86 -0.67
C GLU A 25 -16.19 -11.48 -0.09
N THR A 26 -16.52 -11.25 1.19
CA THR A 26 -16.21 -9.98 1.86
C THR A 26 -14.70 -9.73 1.90
N GLN A 27 -13.91 -10.78 2.17
CA GLN A 27 -12.46 -10.66 2.30
C GLN A 27 -11.76 -10.49 0.94
N ILE A 28 -12.28 -11.08 -0.13
CA ILE A 28 -11.87 -10.76 -1.51
C ILE A 28 -12.16 -9.29 -1.82
N ARG A 29 -13.37 -8.80 -1.50
CA ARG A 29 -13.73 -7.39 -1.68
C ARG A 29 -12.88 -6.44 -0.84
N ALA A 30 -12.42 -6.88 0.33
CA ALA A 30 -11.50 -6.13 1.17
C ALA A 30 -10.08 -6.03 0.59
N GLY A 31 -9.76 -6.81 -0.45
CA GLY A 31 -8.50 -6.77 -1.18
C GLY A 31 -7.60 -7.98 -0.99
N TRP A 32 -8.04 -9.06 -0.31
CA TRP A 32 -7.25 -10.30 -0.26
C TRP A 32 -7.21 -10.94 -1.64
N TYR A 33 -6.00 -11.14 -2.17
CA TYR A 33 -5.78 -11.68 -3.51
C TYR A 33 -5.39 -13.16 -3.49
N ASP A 34 -4.53 -13.55 -2.55
CA ASP A 34 -3.98 -14.90 -2.41
C ASP A 34 -3.62 -15.16 -0.94
N TRP A 35 -3.93 -16.35 -0.44
CA TRP A 35 -3.76 -16.70 0.97
C TRP A 35 -3.65 -18.20 1.20
N PHE A 36 -2.97 -18.57 2.29
CA PHE A 36 -2.77 -19.96 2.72
C PHE A 36 -3.45 -20.29 4.05
N CYS A 37 -3.91 -19.27 4.79
CA CYS A 37 -4.75 -19.46 5.97
C CYS A 37 -6.22 -19.77 5.61
N SER A 38 -7.07 -20.07 6.60
CA SER A 38 -8.50 -20.24 6.36
C SER A 38 -9.19 -18.91 6.03
N ASP A 39 -10.24 -18.95 5.20
CA ASP A 39 -11.04 -17.77 4.84
C ASP A 39 -11.52 -17.00 6.09
N THR A 40 -11.94 -17.73 7.11
CA THR A 40 -12.44 -17.18 8.39
C THR A 40 -11.38 -16.42 9.18
N ALA A 41 -10.08 -16.66 8.93
CA ALA A 41 -8.98 -15.97 9.60
C ALA A 41 -8.65 -14.61 8.95
N LEU A 42 -9.04 -14.41 7.69
CA LEU A 42 -8.69 -13.22 6.91
C LEU A 42 -9.21 -11.92 7.53
N ALA A 43 -10.45 -11.91 8.05
CA ALA A 43 -11.00 -10.71 8.69
C ALA A 43 -10.15 -10.25 9.89
N GLY A 44 -9.69 -11.19 10.72
CA GLY A 44 -8.82 -10.89 11.87
C GLY A 44 -7.39 -10.50 11.47
N ARG A 45 -6.88 -11.07 10.36
CA ARG A 45 -5.59 -10.67 9.76
C ARG A 45 -5.68 -9.25 9.20
N LEU A 46 -6.76 -8.93 8.49
CA LEU A 46 -7.02 -7.62 7.91
C LEU A 46 -7.02 -6.52 8.97
N GLN A 47 -7.62 -6.77 10.15
CA GLN A 47 -7.59 -5.83 11.28
C GLN A 47 -6.19 -5.55 11.84
N ARG A 48 -5.21 -6.44 11.58
CA ARG A 48 -3.81 -6.26 11.99
C ARG A 48 -3.02 -5.50 10.94
N ILE A 49 -2.95 -6.04 9.71
CA ILE A 49 -2.18 -5.43 8.63
C ILE A 49 -2.80 -4.10 8.18
N GLY A 50 -4.13 -3.99 8.17
CA GLY A 50 -4.86 -2.79 7.76
C GLY A 50 -4.57 -1.55 8.62
N ARG A 51 -3.96 -1.71 9.81
CA ARG A 51 -3.53 -0.57 10.64
C ARG A 51 -2.56 0.34 9.90
N VAL A 52 -1.60 -0.23 9.16
CA VAL A 52 -0.63 0.58 8.41
C VAL A 52 -1.30 1.37 7.29
N VAL A 53 -2.31 0.78 6.65
CA VAL A 53 -3.12 1.45 5.61
C VAL A 53 -3.92 2.58 6.23
N MET A 54 -4.53 2.35 7.40
CA MET A 54 -5.31 3.34 8.14
C MET A 54 -4.48 4.53 8.65
N GLY A 55 -3.18 4.36 8.87
CA GLY A 55 -2.29 5.45 9.27
C GLY A 55 -1.75 6.30 8.11
N ILE A 56 -2.09 5.98 6.85
CA ILE A 56 -1.79 6.83 5.71
C ILE A 56 -2.71 8.06 5.75
N THR A 57 -2.10 9.23 5.60
CA THR A 57 -2.76 10.56 5.62
C THR A 57 -2.38 11.42 4.42
N GLU A 58 -1.29 11.09 3.74
CA GLU A 58 -0.77 11.89 2.63
C GLU A 58 -1.61 11.71 1.34
N PRO A 59 -2.21 12.78 0.78
CA PRO A 59 -3.07 12.70 -0.41
C PRO A 59 -2.43 12.01 -1.61
N ALA A 60 -1.13 12.19 -1.82
CA ALA A 60 -0.41 11.53 -2.91
C ALA A 60 -0.54 10.00 -2.88
N ILE A 61 -0.60 9.41 -1.68
CA ILE A 61 -0.86 7.97 -1.52
C ILE A 61 -2.36 7.69 -1.48
N LEU A 62 -3.12 8.47 -0.70
CA LEU A 62 -4.56 8.25 -0.50
C LEU A 62 -5.37 8.21 -1.80
N ASP A 63 -5.03 9.09 -2.75
CA ASP A 63 -5.86 9.36 -3.93
C ASP A 63 -5.32 8.74 -5.22
N ASN A 64 -4.07 8.27 -5.22
CA ASN A 64 -3.42 7.75 -6.44
C ASN A 64 -3.03 6.27 -6.36
N TYR A 65 -3.34 5.60 -5.25
CA TYR A 65 -3.02 4.20 -5.04
C TYR A 65 -4.25 3.41 -4.61
N TYR A 66 -4.26 2.13 -4.95
CA TYR A 66 -5.12 1.12 -4.33
C TYR A 66 -4.25 0.15 -3.53
N VAL A 67 -4.91 -0.63 -2.66
CA VAL A 67 -4.26 -1.67 -1.86
C VAL A 67 -4.80 -3.05 -2.17
N TRP A 68 -3.93 -4.04 -2.06
CA TRP A 68 -4.30 -5.45 -2.02
C TRP A 68 -3.39 -6.20 -1.06
N PHE A 69 -3.88 -7.33 -0.56
CA PHE A 69 -3.28 -8.06 0.55
C PHE A 69 -2.94 -9.48 0.12
N LYS A 70 -1.84 -10.00 0.65
CA LYS A 70 -1.49 -11.41 0.58
C LYS A 70 -1.22 -11.96 1.96
N ASN A 71 -1.65 -13.20 2.18
CA ASN A 71 -1.16 -14.00 3.31
C ASN A 71 -0.18 -15.00 2.72
N ASN A 72 1.10 -14.87 3.03
CA ASN A 72 2.17 -15.63 2.38
C ASN A 72 2.53 -16.88 3.20
N CYS A 73 2.84 -17.96 2.49
CA CYS A 73 3.40 -19.19 3.04
C CYS A 73 4.89 -19.27 2.72
N PRO A 74 5.77 -18.92 3.67
CA PRO A 74 7.21 -19.11 3.50
C PRO A 74 7.51 -20.62 3.46
N LEU A 75 8.60 -21.00 2.78
CA LEU A 75 9.06 -22.40 2.76
C LEU A 75 9.45 -22.88 4.17
N ASP A 76 10.00 -21.98 4.97
CA ASP A 76 10.36 -22.20 6.37
C ASP A 76 9.91 -20.98 7.20
N GLY A 77 9.14 -21.22 8.26
CA GLY A 77 8.58 -20.21 9.15
C GLY A 77 7.05 -20.06 9.15
N PRO A 78 6.50 -19.20 10.03
CA PRO A 78 5.06 -18.94 10.12
C PRO A 78 4.49 -18.15 8.93
N LEU A 79 3.19 -18.33 8.67
CA LEU A 79 2.45 -17.49 7.71
C LEU A 79 2.47 -16.02 8.14
N TYR A 80 2.75 -15.13 7.21
CA TYR A 80 2.81 -13.68 7.43
C TYR A 80 1.93 -12.94 6.42
N ASP A 81 1.65 -11.67 6.69
CA ASP A 81 0.76 -10.86 5.85
C ASP A 81 1.56 -9.72 5.18
N ASP A 82 1.25 -9.41 3.93
CA ASP A 82 1.72 -8.20 3.26
C ASP A 82 0.56 -7.37 2.71
N VAL A 83 0.75 -6.06 2.66
CA VAL A 83 -0.09 -5.13 1.90
C VAL A 83 0.75 -4.48 0.82
N ARG A 84 0.16 -4.37 -0.36
CA ARG A 84 0.80 -3.88 -1.56
C ARG A 84 0.07 -2.65 -2.05
N PHE A 85 0.83 -1.60 -2.31
CA PHE A 85 0.33 -0.34 -2.81
C PHE A 85 0.74 -0.21 -4.26
N GLU A 86 -0.25 -0.08 -5.12
CA GLU A 86 -0.06 0.02 -6.55
C GLU A 86 -0.77 1.27 -7.09
N PRO A 87 -0.16 2.01 -8.04
CA PRO A 87 -0.82 3.16 -8.62
C PRO A 87 -2.17 2.80 -9.25
N LEU A 88 -3.18 3.63 -9.01
CA LEU A 88 -4.49 3.51 -9.67
C LEU A 88 -4.40 3.72 -11.18
N GLU A 89 -3.49 4.60 -11.60
CA GLU A 89 -3.33 5.00 -12.99
C GLU A 89 -1.86 4.99 -13.43
N GLY A 90 -1.67 4.63 -14.70
CA GLY A 90 -0.37 4.58 -15.37
C GLY A 90 0.51 3.41 -14.92
N ASP A 91 1.70 3.34 -15.50
CA ASP A 91 2.69 2.32 -15.15
C ASP A 91 3.23 2.52 -13.74
N ARG A 92 3.71 1.43 -13.12
CA ARG A 92 4.26 1.50 -11.76
C ARG A 92 5.45 2.47 -11.70
N CYS A 93 6.39 2.42 -12.64
CA CYS A 93 7.53 3.34 -12.72
C CYS A 93 8.25 3.55 -11.38
N GLY A 94 8.48 2.49 -10.60
CA GLY A 94 9.15 2.57 -9.29
C GLY A 94 8.24 2.99 -8.13
N ARG A 95 6.96 3.26 -8.41
CA ARG A 95 5.95 3.72 -7.44
C ARG A 95 5.32 2.58 -6.66
N TYR A 96 5.43 1.33 -7.12
CA TYR A 96 4.88 0.18 -6.41
C TYR A 96 5.70 -0.14 -5.16
N PHE A 97 5.01 -0.43 -4.05
CA PHE A 97 5.67 -0.79 -2.79
C PHE A 97 4.87 -1.79 -1.96
N VAL A 98 5.58 -2.50 -1.09
CA VAL A 98 5.06 -3.59 -0.27
C VAL A 98 5.44 -3.34 1.18
N VAL A 99 4.47 -3.45 2.08
CA VAL A 99 4.71 -3.47 3.52
C VAL A 99 4.37 -4.86 4.03
N SER A 100 5.36 -5.60 4.50
CA SER A 100 5.15 -6.88 5.18
C SER A 100 5.06 -6.69 6.68
N GLN A 101 4.26 -7.55 7.32
CA GLN A 101 4.12 -7.61 8.77
C GLN A 101 4.44 -9.02 9.26
N ASP A 102 5.33 -9.13 10.24
CA ASP A 102 5.75 -10.38 10.88
C ASP A 102 6.36 -11.39 9.87
N CYS A 103 7.06 -10.89 8.84
CA CYS A 103 7.79 -11.74 7.88
C CYS A 103 8.92 -12.48 8.61
N PRO A 104 9.01 -13.82 8.54
CA PRO A 104 9.98 -14.58 9.34
C PRO A 104 11.43 -14.45 8.85
N TYR A 105 11.62 -13.91 7.64
CA TYR A 105 12.94 -13.63 7.10
C TYR A 105 13.48 -12.26 7.51
N GLU A 106 12.65 -11.44 8.16
CA GLU A 106 12.98 -10.09 8.54
C GLU A 106 13.22 -9.96 10.05
N LYS A 107 14.15 -9.06 10.42
CA LYS A 107 14.53 -8.86 11.82
C LYS A 107 13.49 -8.07 12.62
N GLN A 108 12.73 -7.22 11.95
CA GLN A 108 11.77 -6.33 12.57
C GLN A 108 10.36 -6.63 12.11
N LYS A 109 9.40 -6.19 12.91
CA LYS A 109 7.99 -6.51 12.69
C LYS A 109 7.43 -5.98 11.37
N TRP A 110 7.79 -4.76 10.99
CA TRP A 110 7.28 -4.09 9.80
C TRP A 110 8.43 -3.81 8.85
N THR A 111 8.29 -4.23 7.60
CA THR A 111 9.35 -4.07 6.60
C THR A 111 8.75 -3.53 5.31
N LEU A 112 9.35 -2.46 4.80
CA LEU A 112 8.98 -1.81 3.54
C LEU A 112 9.97 -2.21 2.45
N TYR A 113 9.45 -2.66 1.32
CA TYR A 113 10.20 -2.79 0.07
C TYR A 113 9.54 -1.97 -1.02
N THR A 114 10.36 -1.46 -1.92
CA THR A 114 9.91 -0.57 -2.99
C THR A 114 10.51 -1.00 -4.31
N GLU A 115 9.76 -0.79 -5.38
CA GLU A 115 10.19 -1.13 -6.73
C GLU A 115 11.41 -0.30 -7.16
N ARG A 116 11.46 0.97 -6.76
CA ARG A 116 12.62 1.85 -6.99
C ARG A 116 13.92 1.33 -6.35
N SER A 117 13.83 0.50 -5.31
CA SER A 117 14.97 -0.11 -4.62
C SER A 117 15.23 -1.56 -5.06
N GLY A 118 14.50 -2.06 -6.06
CA GLY A 118 14.72 -3.38 -6.66
C GLY A 118 14.28 -4.59 -5.85
N PHE A 119 13.61 -4.40 -4.70
CA PHE A 119 13.15 -5.46 -3.78
C PHE A 119 14.24 -6.35 -3.15
N GLU A 120 15.52 -6.11 -3.41
CA GLU A 120 16.60 -6.95 -2.87
C GLU A 120 16.80 -6.78 -1.37
N THR A 121 16.65 -5.55 -0.88
CA THR A 121 16.80 -5.21 0.53
C THR A 121 15.65 -4.31 0.99
N PRO A 122 15.29 -4.37 2.29
CA PRO A 122 14.32 -3.44 2.85
C PRO A 122 14.76 -1.98 2.68
N GLU A 123 13.85 -1.12 2.22
CA GLU A 123 14.08 0.33 2.22
C GLU A 123 13.95 0.91 3.64
N PHE A 124 13.02 0.36 4.43
CA PHE A 124 12.78 0.77 5.80
C PHE A 124 12.24 -0.38 6.63
N SER A 125 12.59 -0.43 7.91
CA SER A 125 12.10 -1.43 8.85
C SER A 125 11.92 -0.83 10.23
N CYS A 126 10.93 -1.31 10.98
CA CYS A 126 10.64 -0.85 12.33
C CYS A 126 9.76 -1.85 13.10
N ASP A 127 9.71 -1.71 14.43
CA ASP A 127 8.89 -2.59 15.27
C ASP A 127 7.48 -2.06 15.53
N LYS A 128 7.27 -0.75 15.35
CA LYS A 128 6.01 -0.07 15.65
C LYS A 128 5.35 0.43 14.38
N VAL A 129 4.08 0.10 14.19
CA VAL A 129 3.29 0.54 13.02
C VAL A 129 3.31 2.07 12.84
N ARG A 130 3.30 2.84 13.94
CA ARG A 130 3.38 4.31 13.90
C ARG A 130 4.67 4.84 13.28
N GLU A 131 5.77 4.10 13.34
CA GLU A 131 7.03 4.49 12.71
C GLU A 131 6.97 4.22 11.20
N MET A 132 6.41 3.07 10.81
CA MET A 132 6.12 2.77 9.40
C MET A 132 5.18 3.81 8.79
N GLU A 133 4.07 4.14 9.45
CA GLU A 133 3.12 5.16 9.02
C GLU A 133 3.80 6.53 8.82
N LYS A 134 4.64 6.96 9.77
CA LYS A 134 5.39 8.22 9.64
C LYS A 134 6.31 8.22 8.43
N TYR A 135 7.01 7.09 8.18
CA TYR A 135 7.89 6.95 7.04
C TYR A 135 7.10 7.00 5.71
N LEU A 136 6.01 6.23 5.61
CA LEU A 136 5.18 6.22 4.39
C LEU A 136 4.60 7.60 4.08
N ASN A 137 4.12 8.32 5.10
CA ASN A 137 3.61 9.69 4.92
C ASN A 137 4.71 10.68 4.52
N SER A 138 5.95 10.54 5.01
CA SER A 138 7.05 11.41 4.57
C SER A 138 7.44 11.11 3.13
N GLN A 139 7.46 9.85 2.71
CA GLN A 139 7.69 9.47 1.31
C GLN A 139 6.58 9.96 0.38
N GLY A 140 5.33 9.91 0.82
CA GLY A 140 4.20 10.47 0.07
C GLY A 140 4.37 11.96 -0.24
N LYS A 141 4.94 12.75 0.69
CA LYS A 141 5.25 14.17 0.45
C LYS A 141 6.31 14.36 -0.63
N ASN A 142 7.34 13.51 -0.63
CA ASN A 142 8.37 13.52 -1.67
C ASN A 142 7.76 13.18 -3.04
N LEU A 143 6.85 12.20 -3.08
CA LEU A 143 6.11 11.86 -4.31
C LEU A 143 5.25 13.03 -4.80
N ALA A 144 4.52 13.70 -3.89
CA ALA A 144 3.72 14.87 -4.23
C ALA A 144 4.56 15.99 -4.87
N GLN A 145 5.74 16.25 -4.31
CA GLN A 145 6.67 17.25 -4.84
C GLN A 145 7.20 16.86 -6.22
N ALA A 146 7.58 15.60 -6.43
CA ALA A 146 8.03 15.09 -7.73
C ALA A 146 6.92 15.19 -8.80
N MET A 147 5.67 14.85 -8.44
CA MET A 147 4.51 14.99 -9.32
C MET A 147 4.29 16.45 -9.72
N GLN A 148 4.34 17.39 -8.76
CA GLN A 148 4.21 18.82 -9.05
C GLN A 148 5.32 19.33 -9.98
N LEU A 149 6.58 18.96 -9.75
CA LEU A 149 7.71 19.36 -10.59
C LEU A 149 7.55 18.83 -12.03
N SER A 150 7.16 17.57 -12.19
CA SER A 150 6.93 16.98 -13.52
C SER A 150 5.78 17.64 -14.28
N ALA A 151 4.72 18.07 -13.58
CA ALA A 151 3.59 18.78 -14.18
C ALA A 151 3.97 20.21 -14.63
N VAL A 152 4.86 20.89 -13.91
CA VAL A 152 5.38 22.21 -14.30
C VAL A 152 6.23 22.12 -15.56
N VAL A 153 7.11 21.12 -15.66
CA VAL A 153 7.97 20.90 -16.83
C VAL A 153 7.17 20.55 -18.10
N LYS A 154 6.02 19.88 -17.95
CA LYS A 154 5.15 19.49 -19.08
C LYS A 154 4.23 20.61 -19.59
N LYS A 155 4.18 21.79 -18.96
CA LYS A 155 3.42 22.93 -19.50
C LYS A 155 4.17 23.54 -20.70
N PRO A 156 3.54 23.68 -21.89
CA PRO A 156 4.20 24.32 -23.03
C PRO A 156 4.54 25.77 -22.69
N LYS A 157 5.77 26.20 -23.01
CA LYS A 157 6.12 27.62 -23.03
C LYS A 157 5.12 28.31 -23.97
N LYS A 158 4.36 29.28 -23.46
CA LYS A 158 3.55 30.16 -24.31
C LYS A 158 4.51 30.77 -25.34
N GLU A 159 4.30 30.47 -26.62
CA GLU A 159 4.95 31.22 -27.70
C GLU A 159 4.50 32.68 -27.56
N GLU A 160 5.47 33.58 -27.35
CA GLU A 160 5.24 35.01 -27.46
C GLU A 160 4.85 35.32 -28.91
N PRO A 161 3.82 36.14 -29.14
CA PRO A 161 3.41 36.49 -30.48
C PRO A 161 4.52 37.31 -31.14
N THR A 162 5.10 36.77 -32.21
CA THR A 162 6.06 37.48 -33.05
C THR A 162 5.38 38.70 -33.65
N ARG A 163 6.02 39.86 -33.43
CA ARG A 163 5.55 41.21 -33.76
C ARG A 163 5.39 41.45 -35.26
#